data_AF-A0A1F6PVJ0-F1
#
_entry.id   AF-A0A1F6PVJ0-F1
#
_cell.length_a   1.000
_cell.length_b   1.000
_cell.length_c   1.000
_cell.angle_alpha   90.00
_cell.angle_beta   90.00
_cell.angle_gamma   90.00
#
_symmetry.space_group_name_H-M   'P 1'
#
loop_
_entity.id
_entity.type
_entity.pdbx_description
1 polymer ?
#
loop_
_entity_poly.entity_id
_entity_poly.type
_entity_poly.pdbx_seq_one_letter_code
_entity_poly.pdbx_strand_id
1 'polypeptide(L)' 'MEKNYKKVVYTKSSSQGTGPIPLGAKGKVLLFVKHPVTTKLLVDFFRYGKAIVPLSSVTNIEEDDD' A
#
# COMPACT_ATOMS: atom_id res chain seq x y z
N MET A 1 12.48 13.79 -7.17
CA MET A 1 12.09 13.35 -5.82
C MET A 1 11.59 11.93 -5.90
N GLU A 2 12.29 11.00 -5.25
CA GLU A 2 11.85 9.60 -5.17
C GLU A 2 10.83 9.50 -4.04
N LYS A 3 9.56 9.20 -4.36
CA LYS A 3 8.51 9.06 -3.35
C LYS A 3 8.86 7.90 -2.42
N ASN A 4 9.05 8.19 -1.15
CA ASN A 4 9.34 7.17 -0.16
C ASN A 4 8.02 6.59 0.36
N TYR A 5 7.59 5.48 -0.24
CA TYR A 5 6.36 4.79 0.16
C TYR A 5 6.60 4.06 1.49
N LYS A 6 6.55 4.77 2.62
CA LYS A 6 6.67 4.20 3.96
C LYS A 6 5.30 3.86 4.56
N LYS A 7 4.34 4.76 4.39
CA LYS A 7 2.97 4.65 4.91
C LYS A 7 1.98 4.92 3.78
N VAL A 8 0.90 4.16 3.72
CA VAL A 8 -0.11 4.30 2.65
C VAL A 8 -1.53 4.15 3.18
N VAL A 9 -2.48 4.76 2.49
CA VAL A 9 -3.92 4.50 2.67
C VAL A 9 -4.41 3.65 1.51
N TYR A 10 -5.16 2.59 1.80
CA TYR A 10 -5.86 1.80 0.79
C TYR A 10 -7.11 2.53 0.29
N THR A 11 -7.11 2.93 -0.99
CA THR A 11 -8.14 3.82 -1.56
C THR A 11 -8.98 3.17 -2.64
N LYS A 12 -8.54 2.03 -3.18
CA LYS A 12 -9.27 1.27 -4.20
C LYS A 12 -9.20 -0.22 -3.92
N SER A 13 -10.32 -0.92 -4.07
CA SER A 13 -10.34 -2.37 -3.89
C SER A 13 -9.47 -3.08 -4.93
N SER A 14 -8.81 -4.14 -4.47
CA SER A 14 -7.98 -5.06 -5.22
C SER A 14 -8.40 -6.47 -4.84
N SER A 15 -8.46 -7.36 -5.82
CA SER A 15 -8.62 -8.80 -5.60
C SER A 15 -7.31 -9.48 -5.17
N GLN A 16 -6.22 -8.73 -5.03
CA GLN A 16 -4.91 -9.23 -4.65
C GLN A 16 -4.69 -8.97 -3.15
N GLY A 17 -4.53 -10.03 -2.36
CA GLY A 17 -4.28 -9.92 -0.92
C GLY A 17 -5.02 -10.98 -0.09
N THR A 18 -4.61 -11.10 1.17
CA THR A 18 -5.26 -11.94 2.18
C THR A 18 -6.10 -11.07 3.12
N GLY A 19 -7.38 -11.39 3.27
CA GLY A 19 -8.30 -10.72 4.18
C GLY A 19 -9.04 -9.50 3.58
N PRO A 20 -10.19 -9.11 4.16
CA PRO A 20 -10.94 -7.94 3.70
C PRO A 20 -10.26 -6.66 4.22
N ILE A 21 -9.36 -6.07 3.43
CA ILE A 21 -8.83 -4.72 3.72
C ILE A 21 -9.94 -3.69 3.39
N PRO A 22 -10.47 -2.94 4.37
CA PRO A 22 -11.46 -1.91 4.08
C PRO A 22 -10.80 -0.68 3.42
N LEU A 23 -11.55 0.03 2.59
CA LEU A 23 -11.12 1.32 2.07
C LEU A 23 -10.88 2.30 3.23
N GLY A 24 -9.83 3.11 3.11
CA GLY A 24 -9.35 3.98 4.19
C GLY A 24 -8.39 3.30 5.17
N ALA A 25 -8.16 1.98 5.07
CA ALA A 25 -7.18 1.30 5.91
C ALA A 25 -5.77 1.88 5.69
N LYS A 26 -5.13 2.29 6.78
CA LYS A 26 -3.73 2.72 6.80
C LYS A 26 -2.84 1.50 6.95
N GLY A 27 -1.73 1.49 6.22
CA GLY A 27 -0.76 0.40 6.29
C GLY A 27 0.67 0.88 6.14
N LYS A 28 1.59 0.08 6.67
CA LYS A 28 3.03 0.26 6.51
C LYS A 28 3.51 -0.55 5.32
N VAL A 29 4.22 0.07 4.40
CA VAL A 29 4.81 -0.64 3.26
C VAL A 29 6.00 -1.45 3.78
N LEU A 30 6.01 -2.74 3.48
CA LEU A 30 7.07 -3.67 3.83
C LEU A 30 8.02 -3.91 2.65
N LEU A 31 7.48 -3.93 1.43
CA LEU A 31 8.25 -4.17 0.22
C LEU A 31 7.64 -3.42 -0.96
N PHE A 32 8.52 -2.80 -1.75
CA PHE A 32 8.18 -2.19 -3.03
C PHE A 32 8.67 -3.09 -4.16
N VAL A 33 7.75 -3.59 -4.99
CA VAL A 33 8.09 -4.47 -6.12
C VAL A 33 7.80 -3.74 -7.42
N LYS A 34 8.86 -3.32 -8.10
CA LYS A 34 8.80 -2.70 -9.42
C LYS A 34 8.77 -3.79 -10.50
N HIS A 35 7.63 -3.97 -11.16
CA HIS A 35 7.48 -4.87 -12.30
C HIS A 35 7.18 -4.05 -13.57
N PRO A 36 7.65 -4.45 -14.78
CA PRO A 36 7.48 -3.67 -16.02
C PRO A 36 6.02 -3.34 -16.35
N VAL A 37 5.08 -4.21 -15.95
CA VAL A 37 3.64 -4.07 -16.24
C VAL A 37 2.88 -3.41 -15.10
N THR A 38 3.23 -3.67 -13.84
CA THR A 38 2.47 -3.14 -12.70
C THR A 38 3.32 -3.12 -11.43
N THR A 39 3.55 -1.94 -10.87
CA THR A 39 4.18 -1.80 -9.56
C THR A 39 3.23 -2.28 -8.45
N LYS A 40 3.75 -3.11 -7.54
CA LYS A 40 2.99 -3.66 -6.40
C LYS A 40 3.70 -3.35 -5.09
N LEU A 41 2.94 -3.30 -4.01
CA LEU A 41 3.41 -3.11 -2.66
C LEU A 41 2.96 -4.27 -1.78
N LEU A 42 3.86 -4.80 -0.96
CA LEU A 42 3.47 -5.58 0.21
C LEU A 42 3.22 -4.59 1.35
N VAL A 43 2.00 -4.58 1.88
CA VAL A 43 1.58 -3.64 2.93
C VAL A 43 1.06 -4.42 4.12
N ASP A 44 1.49 -4.02 5.32
CA ASP A 44 0.91 -4.47 6.58
C ASP A 44 -0.18 -3.48 7.02
N PHE A 45 -1.44 -3.89 6.95
CA PHE A 45 -2.62 -3.13 7.38
C PHE A 45 -3.00 -3.39 8.84
N PHE A 46 -2.04 -3.82 9.67
CA PHE A 46 -2.18 -4.06 11.10
C PHE A 46 -3.30 -5.06 11.41
N ARG A 47 -4.48 -4.56 11.83
CA ARG A 47 -5.65 -5.37 12.23
C ARG A 47 -6.25 -6.17 11.09
N TYR A 48 -5.99 -5.76 9.84
CA TYR A 48 -6.51 -6.42 8.64
C TYR A 48 -5.52 -7.40 8.01
N GLY A 49 -4.33 -7.55 8.60
CA GLY A 49 -3.28 -8.41 8.09
C GLY A 49 -2.48 -7.78 6.94
N LYS A 50 -1.73 -8.63 6.22
CA LYS A 50 -0.85 -8.21 5.13
C LYS A 50 -1.54 -8.44 3.79
N ALA A 51 -1.33 -7.52 2.85
CA ALA A 51 -1.85 -7.66 1.50
C ALA A 51 -0.83 -7.16 0.46
N ILE A 52 -0.89 -7.78 -0.72
CA ILE A 52 -0.15 -7.32 -1.90
C ILE A 52 -1.12 -6.48 -2.72
N VAL A 53 -0.89 -5.17 -2.78
CA VAL A 53 -1.77 -4.23 -3.46
C VAL A 53 -1.06 -3.56 -4.63
N PRO A 54 -1.74 -3.29 -5.75
CA PRO A 54 -1.19 -2.43 -6.80
C PRO A 54 -0.90 -1.04 -6.24
N LEU A 55 0.15 -0.39 -6.76
CA LEU A 55 0.48 0.98 -6.36
C LEU A 55 -0.69 1.95 -6.60
N SER A 56 -1.48 1.72 -7.66
CA SER A 56 -2.67 2.49 -8.00
C SER A 56 -3.87 2.29 -7.04
N SER A 57 -3.77 1.32 -6.13
CA SER A 57 -4.81 1.04 -5.12
C SER A 57 -4.54 1.72 -3.79
N VAL A 58 -3.44 2.46 -3.68
CA VAL A 58 -3.05 3.15 -2.47
C VAL A 58 -2.59 4.58 -2.75
N THR A 59 -2.67 5.42 -1.72
CA THR A 59 -2.13 6.77 -1.73
C THR A 59 -1.02 6.87 -0.68
N ASN A 60 0.12 7.47 -1.04
CA ASN A 60 1.19 7.76 -0.07
C ASN A 60 0.67 8.78 0.96
N ILE A 61 0.87 8.49 2.24
CA ILE A 61 0.72 9.46 3.32
C ILE A 61 2.15 9.78 3.71
N GLU A 62 2.76 10.73 3.00
CA GLU A 62 4.00 11.33 3.46
C GLU A 62 3.64 12.01 4.79
N GLU A 63 4.36 11.65 5.87
CA GLU A 63 4.56 12.63 6.93
C GLU A 63 5.51 13.63 6.28
N ASP A 64 5.00 14.81 5.94
CA ASP A 64 5.85 15.95 5.59
C ASP A 64 6.93 16.05 6.70
N ASP A 65 8.18 15.70 6.37
CA ASP A 65 9.33 15.99 7.22
C ASP A 65 9.50 17.52 7.16
N ASP A 66 9.01 18.23 8.19
CA ASP A 66 9.33 19.65 8.50
C ASP A 66 10.84 19.87 8.65
#